data_AF-A0A517E0P9-F1
#
_entry.id   AF-A0A517E0P9-F1
#
_cell.length_a   1.000
_cell.length_b   1.000
_cell.length_c   1.000
_cell.angle_alpha   90.00
_cell.angle_beta   90.00
_cell.angle_gamma   90.00
#
_symmetry.space_group_name_H-M   'P 1'
#
loop_
_entity.id
_entity.type
_entity.pdbx_description
1 polymer ?
#
loop_
_entity_poly.entity_id
_entity_poly.type
_entity_poly.pdbx_seq_one_letter_code
_entity_poly.pdbx_strand_id
1 'polypeptide(L)'
;MSKKNIPVLLLILFLFTCLIGVMSPSTAWAGEKKRIGIVDFENASQVSDRALGRGVCDTLVNELVKNKSYLVIEREQLAQMMREKKLGLDGFSTGPAQYVKFDGLDYLVVGKIVEAGAEQVNLFGLATQTQVKVVLSVRMIDANSGNILWAEQADGTVSLGSLNDNSGRPIFAQGQSNSAFSEAARKAVIKVVDKINQVNPLEGFVVQISGKKVYIDLGREHGVQPGQSYIIFREGKLIIHPVTGRVLGAEKFDIATIKITSVENDMAIGEVQGSALGIQASDKVRKK
;
A
#
# COMPACT_ATOMS: atom_id res chain seq x y z
N MET A 1 -65.80 19.82 -39.59
CA MET A 1 -65.35 18.43 -39.38
C MET A 1 -63.83 18.38 -39.53
N SER A 2 -63.07 18.40 -38.44
CA SER A 2 -61.64 18.05 -38.47
C SER A 2 -61.31 17.41 -37.13
N LYS A 3 -61.39 16.08 -37.13
CA LYS A 3 -61.06 15.18 -36.02
C LYS A 3 -59.77 14.47 -36.40
N LYS A 4 -58.92 14.23 -35.39
CA LYS A 4 -57.71 13.38 -35.40
C LYS A 4 -56.50 14.12 -35.98
N ASN A 5 -55.49 14.48 -35.18
CA ASN A 5 -54.28 13.65 -35.00
C ASN A 5 -53.50 13.94 -33.69
N ILE A 6 -54.13 14.56 -32.70
CA ILE A 6 -53.49 14.90 -31.41
C ILE A 6 -52.91 13.68 -30.65
N PRO A 7 -53.49 12.46 -30.65
CA PRO A 7 -52.92 11.36 -29.87
C PRO A 7 -51.64 10.76 -30.47
N VAL A 8 -51.37 10.94 -31.77
CA VAL A 8 -50.17 10.39 -32.44
C VAL A 8 -48.94 11.28 -32.18
N LEU A 9 -49.14 12.60 -32.13
CA LEU A 9 -48.06 13.54 -31.81
C LEU A 9 -47.60 13.42 -30.34
N LEU A 10 -48.54 13.17 -29.43
CA LEU A 10 -48.27 12.93 -28.00
C LEU A 10 -47.58 11.59 -27.74
N LEU A 11 -47.88 10.56 -28.53
CA LEU A 11 -47.22 9.26 -28.45
C LEU A 11 -45.77 9.30 -28.97
N ILE A 12 -45.50 10.07 -30.03
CA ILE A 12 -44.15 10.25 -30.59
C ILE A 12 -43.28 11.12 -29.66
N LEU A 13 -43.87 12.13 -29.01
CA LEU A 13 -43.14 12.94 -28.01
C LEU A 13 -42.81 12.12 -26.75
N PHE A 14 -43.67 11.17 -26.36
CA PHE A 14 -43.41 10.24 -25.24
C PHE A 14 -42.38 9.14 -25.60
N LEU A 15 -42.31 8.75 -26.88
CA LEU A 15 -41.27 7.84 -27.38
C LEU A 15 -39.91 8.52 -27.53
N PHE A 16 -39.88 9.84 -27.77
CA PHE A 16 -38.63 10.61 -27.87
C PHE A 16 -38.03 10.98 -26.52
N THR A 17 -38.86 11.20 -25.49
CA THR A 17 -38.37 11.45 -24.12
C THR A 17 -37.86 10.20 -23.41
N CYS A 18 -38.23 9.00 -23.89
CA CYS A 18 -37.68 7.74 -23.38
C CYS A 18 -36.27 7.43 -23.91
N LEU A 19 -35.77 8.17 -24.91
CA LEU A 19 -34.43 7.96 -25.48
C LEU A 19 -33.33 8.80 -24.78
N ILE A 20 -33.70 9.72 -23.87
CA ILE A 20 -32.76 10.65 -23.21
C ILE A 20 -32.55 10.30 -21.72
N GLY A 21 -33.37 9.42 -21.15
CA GLY A 21 -33.27 9.04 -19.73
C GLY A 21 -32.88 7.57 -19.56
N VAL A 22 -31.59 7.28 -19.50
CA VAL A 22 -30.87 6.60 -18.38
C VAL A 22 -29.38 6.61 -18.74
N MET A 23 -28.73 7.79 -18.68
CA MET A 23 -27.29 7.80 -18.41
C MET A 23 -27.16 7.59 -16.90
N SER A 24 -27.15 6.34 -16.47
CA SER A 24 -26.64 6.01 -15.13
C SER A 24 -25.23 6.60 -15.06
N PRO A 25 -24.89 7.44 -14.07
CA PRO A 25 -23.50 7.73 -13.81
C PRO A 25 -22.84 6.38 -13.58
N SER A 26 -21.98 5.98 -14.51
CA SER A 26 -21.02 4.91 -14.30
C SER A 26 -20.35 5.24 -12.99
N THR A 27 -20.69 4.50 -11.94
CA THR A 27 -19.95 4.57 -10.70
C THR A 27 -18.55 4.20 -11.12
N ALA A 28 -17.67 5.19 -11.19
CA ALA A 28 -16.26 4.96 -11.38
C ALA A 28 -15.87 4.11 -10.18
N TRP A 29 -15.85 2.80 -10.38
CA TRP A 29 -15.16 1.88 -9.50
C TRP A 29 -13.71 2.30 -9.65
N ALA A 30 -13.27 3.26 -8.84
CA ALA A 30 -11.86 3.54 -8.66
C ALA A 30 -11.31 2.40 -7.82
N GLY A 31 -10.13 1.89 -8.16
CA GLY A 31 -9.48 0.86 -7.37
C GLY A 31 -9.38 1.32 -5.92
N GLU A 32 -10.12 0.65 -5.03
CA GLU A 32 -10.27 1.14 -3.66
C GLU A 32 -8.94 1.00 -2.92
N LYS A 33 -8.28 2.14 -2.67
CA LYS A 33 -7.05 2.20 -1.88
C LYS A 33 -7.32 1.68 -0.48
N LYS A 34 -6.55 0.68 -0.05
CA LYS A 34 -6.65 0.12 1.29
C LYS A 34 -6.20 1.14 2.34
N ARG A 35 -6.95 1.26 3.43
CA ARG A 35 -6.70 2.17 4.53
C ARG A 35 -5.69 1.54 5.50
N ILE A 36 -4.52 2.15 5.62
CA ILE A 36 -3.42 1.63 6.44
C ILE A 36 -3.11 2.57 7.59
N GLY A 37 -3.04 2.00 8.79
CA GLY A 37 -2.67 2.70 10.00
C GLY A 37 -1.27 2.29 10.42
N ILE A 38 -0.46 3.25 10.89
CA ILE A 38 0.90 2.98 11.35
C ILE A 38 0.99 3.35 12.82
N VAL A 39 1.36 2.38 13.65
CA VAL A 39 1.63 2.60 15.07
C VAL A 39 3.09 3.02 15.24
N ASP A 40 3.33 3.85 16.25
CA ASP A 40 4.67 4.29 16.60
C ASP A 40 5.62 3.11 16.84
N PHE A 41 6.78 3.19 16.23
CA PHE A 41 7.82 2.19 16.39
C PHE A 41 8.48 2.36 17.75
N GLU A 42 8.37 1.32 18.58
CA GLU A 42 9.05 1.28 19.85
C GLU A 42 10.56 1.12 19.62
N ASN A 43 11.37 1.93 20.30
CA ASN A 43 12.81 1.78 20.22
C ASN A 43 13.28 0.77 21.28
N ALA A 44 13.56 -0.46 20.85
CA ALA A 44 14.10 -1.54 21.68
C ALA A 44 15.62 -1.73 21.48
N SER A 45 16.28 -0.80 20.78
CA SER A 45 17.73 -0.85 20.54
C SER A 45 18.54 -0.31 21.72
N GLN A 46 19.86 -0.49 21.67
CA GLN A 46 20.78 0.07 22.67
C GLN A 46 20.97 1.60 22.54
N VAL A 47 20.51 2.20 21.45
CA VAL A 47 20.62 3.64 21.21
C VAL A 47 19.39 4.33 21.81
N SER A 48 19.59 5.12 22.86
CA SER A 48 18.54 5.87 23.57
C SER A 48 18.12 7.15 22.83
N ASP A 49 17.99 7.08 21.49
CA ASP A 49 17.50 8.19 20.71
C ASP A 49 16.00 8.00 20.41
N ARG A 50 15.20 8.85 21.06
CA ARG A 50 13.73 8.85 20.88
C ARG A 50 13.33 9.46 19.54
N ALA A 51 14.20 10.24 18.90
CA ALA A 51 13.96 10.81 17.58
C ALA A 51 14.04 9.75 16.48
N LEU A 52 14.83 8.68 16.65
CA LEU A 52 14.92 7.57 15.68
C LEU A 52 13.57 6.89 15.46
N GLY A 53 12.84 6.57 16.53
CA GLY A 53 11.52 5.93 16.44
C GLY A 53 10.53 6.78 15.65
N ARG A 54 10.49 8.10 15.91
CA ARG A 54 9.64 9.04 15.16
C ARG A 54 10.09 9.17 13.70
N GLY A 55 11.39 9.33 13.46
CA GLY A 55 11.94 9.46 12.11
C GLY A 55 11.67 8.23 11.23
N VAL A 56 11.70 7.02 11.79
CA VAL A 56 11.29 5.79 11.10
C VAL A 56 9.81 5.85 10.70
N CYS A 57 8.94 6.24 11.63
CA CYS A 57 7.49 6.34 11.36
C CYS A 57 7.19 7.39 10.29
N ASP A 58 7.76 8.58 10.41
CA ASP A 58 7.56 9.68 9.45
C ASP A 58 8.06 9.29 8.06
N THR A 59 9.21 8.59 8.01
CA THR A 59 9.73 8.06 6.75
C THR A 59 8.80 7.01 6.15
N LEU A 60 8.27 6.10 6.97
CA LEU A 60 7.35 5.05 6.53
C LEU A 60 6.03 5.63 6.00
N VAL A 61 5.45 6.61 6.70
CA VAL A 61 4.28 7.36 6.24
C VAL A 61 4.58 8.00 4.88
N ASN A 62 5.69 8.74 4.78
CA ASN A 62 6.06 9.42 3.55
C ASN A 62 6.25 8.46 2.37
N GLU A 63 6.92 7.33 2.56
CA GLU A 63 7.14 6.35 1.49
C GLU A 63 5.84 5.63 1.08
N LEU A 64 4.93 5.34 2.03
CA LEU A 64 3.62 4.76 1.71
C LEU A 64 2.70 5.75 0.97
N VAL A 65 2.70 7.03 1.37
CA VAL A 65 1.95 8.09 0.67
C VAL A 65 2.49 8.29 -0.74
N LYS A 66 3.82 8.32 -0.92
CA LYS A 66 4.47 8.42 -2.24
C LYS A 66 4.14 7.26 -3.15
N ASN A 67 3.99 6.05 -2.60
CA ASN A 67 3.63 4.86 -3.36
C ASN A 67 2.21 4.96 -3.94
N LYS A 68 1.33 5.71 -3.28
CA LYS A 68 -0.08 5.93 -3.65
C LYS A 68 -0.97 4.67 -3.72
N SER A 69 -0.43 3.53 -3.32
CA SER A 69 -1.17 2.25 -3.21
C SER A 69 -2.08 2.18 -1.99
N TYR A 70 -1.88 3.08 -1.01
CA TYR A 70 -2.61 3.07 0.26
C TYR A 70 -3.15 4.45 0.61
N LEU A 71 -4.25 4.46 1.36
CA LEU A 71 -4.72 5.62 2.08
C LEU A 71 -4.16 5.54 3.50
N VAL A 72 -3.11 6.31 3.77
CA VAL A 72 -2.46 6.31 5.09
C VAL A 72 -3.27 7.15 6.06
N ILE A 73 -3.66 6.55 7.19
CA ILE A 73 -4.34 7.25 8.27
C ILE A 73 -3.32 8.01 9.10
N GLU A 74 -3.59 9.29 9.34
CA GLU A 74 -2.74 10.13 10.16
C GLU A 74 -2.70 9.63 11.61
N ARG A 75 -1.53 9.79 12.24
CA ARG A 75 -1.26 9.30 13.59
C ARG A 75 -2.24 9.83 14.63
N GLU A 76 -2.62 11.09 14.55
CA GLU A 76 -3.53 11.73 15.52
C GLU A 76 -4.94 11.14 15.44
N GLN A 77 -5.42 10.90 14.21
CA GLN A 77 -6.69 10.23 13.95
C GLN A 77 -6.66 8.79 14.45
N LEU A 78 -5.57 8.06 14.19
CA LEU A 78 -5.37 6.71 14.68
C LEU A 78 -5.34 6.67 16.22
N ALA A 79 -4.63 7.61 16.85
CA ALA A 79 -4.60 7.73 18.31
C ALA A 79 -5.97 8.07 18.89
N GLN A 80 -6.77 8.90 18.22
CA GLN A 80 -8.16 9.18 18.61
C GLN A 80 -9.02 7.92 18.52
N MET A 81 -8.97 7.19 17.40
CA MET A 81 -9.68 5.92 17.23
C MET A 81 -9.30 4.91 18.33
N MET A 82 -8.01 4.83 18.68
CA MET A 82 -7.52 3.98 19.76
C MET A 82 -8.05 4.41 21.14
N ARG A 83 -8.15 5.73 21.39
CA ARG A 83 -8.72 6.26 22.65
C ARG A 83 -10.22 5.99 22.74
N GLU A 84 -10.98 6.24 21.67
CA GLU A 84 -12.42 5.99 21.62
C GLU A 84 -12.74 4.52 21.85
N LYS A 85 -11.98 3.61 21.22
CA LYS A 85 -12.17 2.18 21.41
C LYS A 85 -11.77 1.70 22.81
N LYS A 86 -10.70 2.24 23.40
CA LYS A 86 -10.34 1.95 24.80
C LYS A 86 -11.43 2.41 25.78
N LEU A 87 -11.92 3.64 25.62
CA LEU A 87 -13.01 4.18 26.46
C LEU A 87 -14.34 3.44 26.28
N GLY A 88 -14.63 2.92 25.09
CA GLY A 88 -15.79 2.06 24.84
C GLY A 88 -15.66 0.65 25.44
N LEU A 89 -14.44 0.15 25.62
CA LEU A 89 -14.13 -1.14 26.26
C LEU A 89 -14.01 -1.03 27.79
N ASP A 90 -13.60 0.13 28.30
CA ASP A 90 -13.42 0.41 29.73
C ASP A 90 -14.75 0.44 30.51
N GLY A 91 -15.89 0.34 29.82
CA GLY A 91 -17.19 0.07 30.44
C GLY A 91 -17.44 -1.42 30.78
N PHE A 92 -16.69 -2.37 30.17
CA PHE A 92 -16.90 -3.81 30.37
C PHE A 92 -15.74 -4.66 29.80
N SER A 93 -14.55 -4.68 30.41
CA SER A 93 -13.60 -5.80 30.18
C SER A 93 -12.45 -5.89 31.19
N THR A 94 -12.64 -6.65 32.27
CA THR A 94 -11.56 -7.26 33.05
C THR A 94 -11.14 -8.58 32.37
N GLY A 95 -10.52 -8.49 31.19
CA GLY A 95 -10.02 -9.64 30.42
C GLY A 95 -8.72 -9.31 29.66
N PRO A 96 -7.93 -10.31 29.26
CA PRO A 96 -6.65 -10.09 28.60
C PRO A 96 -6.87 -9.41 27.23
N ALA A 97 -6.14 -8.30 27.01
CA ALA A 97 -6.04 -7.48 25.80
C ALA A 97 -6.99 -7.89 24.66
N GLN A 98 -8.25 -7.46 24.75
CA GLN A 98 -9.23 -7.67 23.70
C GLN A 98 -8.77 -7.01 22.41
N TYR A 99 -8.93 -7.74 21.32
CA TYR A 99 -8.67 -7.24 19.98
C TYR A 99 -9.56 -6.04 19.68
N VAL A 100 -8.94 -4.90 19.35
CA VAL A 100 -9.64 -3.66 19.03
C VAL A 100 -9.90 -3.61 17.53
N LYS A 101 -11.17 -3.78 17.13
CA LYS A 101 -11.59 -3.56 15.75
C LYS A 101 -11.64 -2.06 15.45
N PHE A 102 -10.90 -1.64 14.43
CA PHE A 102 -10.90 -0.26 13.94
C PHE A 102 -11.81 -0.15 12.73
N ASP A 103 -13.03 0.35 12.93
CA ASP A 103 -13.93 0.63 11.81
C ASP A 103 -13.30 1.71 10.93
N GLY A 104 -13.10 1.40 9.65
CA GLY A 104 -12.40 2.27 8.70
C GLY A 104 -10.89 2.04 8.60
N LEU A 105 -10.33 0.98 9.17
CA LEU A 105 -8.96 0.56 8.91
C LEU A 105 -8.96 -0.85 8.33
N ASP A 106 -8.22 -1.06 7.24
CA ASP A 106 -8.04 -2.40 6.66
C ASP A 106 -6.84 -3.08 7.31
N TYR A 107 -5.74 -2.35 7.46
CA TYR A 107 -4.47 -2.88 7.96
C TYR A 107 -3.84 -1.96 9.00
N LEU A 108 -3.22 -2.58 10.00
CA LEU A 108 -2.39 -1.92 11.00
C LEU A 108 -0.95 -2.40 10.87
N VAL A 109 -0.02 -1.47 10.71
CA VAL A 109 1.41 -1.74 10.71
C VAL A 109 1.96 -1.37 12.09
N VAL A 110 2.54 -2.35 12.75
CA VAL A 110 3.21 -2.18 14.04
C VAL A 110 4.67 -2.58 13.88
N GLY A 111 5.56 -1.93 14.61
CA GLY A 111 6.96 -2.28 14.54
C GLY A 111 7.78 -1.82 15.73
N LYS A 112 9.01 -2.30 15.77
CA LYS A 112 10.02 -1.88 16.73
C LYS A 112 11.39 -1.82 16.09
N ILE A 113 12.25 -0.94 16.60
CA ILE A 113 13.66 -0.90 16.25
C ILE A 113 14.35 -1.94 17.12
N VAL A 114 14.84 -3.02 16.50
CA VAL A 114 15.50 -4.15 17.18
C VAL A 114 16.98 -3.84 17.40
N GLU A 115 17.63 -3.26 16.40
CA GLU A 115 19.04 -2.95 16.41
C GLU A 115 19.23 -1.56 15.82
N ALA A 116 20.07 -0.76 16.47
CA ALA A 116 20.59 0.48 15.93
C ALA A 116 22.00 0.61 16.49
N GLY A 117 23.00 0.71 15.62
CA GLY A 117 24.39 0.74 16.03
C GLY A 117 25.29 1.29 14.94
N ALA A 118 26.48 1.72 15.35
CA ALA A 118 27.55 2.10 14.46
C ALA A 118 28.79 1.26 14.81
N GLU A 119 29.27 0.49 13.85
CA GLU A 119 30.49 -0.31 13.98
C GLU A 119 31.61 0.33 13.16
N GLN A 120 32.78 0.46 13.75
CA GLN A 120 33.94 1.05 13.09
C GLN A 120 34.92 -0.04 12.69
N VAL A 121 35.12 -0.20 11.38
CA VAL A 121 36.09 -1.12 10.80
C VAL A 121 37.34 -0.33 10.43
N ASN A 122 38.49 -0.71 11.00
CA ASN A 122 39.76 -0.08 10.68
C ASN A 122 40.44 -0.85 9.54
N LEU A 123 40.64 -0.19 8.40
CA LEU A 123 41.31 -0.70 7.21
C LEU A 123 42.79 -0.32 7.25
N PHE A 124 43.59 -1.23 7.80
CA PHE A 124 45.06 -1.16 7.81
C PHE A 124 45.63 0.14 8.42
N GLY A 125 44.89 0.82 9.30
CA GLY A 125 45.31 2.06 9.96
C GLY A 125 45.25 3.32 9.08
N LEU A 126 45.08 3.18 7.77
CA LEU A 126 45.05 4.28 6.79
C LEU A 126 43.62 4.73 6.47
N ALA A 127 42.64 3.86 6.68
CA ALA A 127 41.24 4.19 6.45
C ALA A 127 40.38 3.62 7.57
N THR A 128 39.34 4.35 7.92
CA THR A 128 38.33 3.91 8.87
C THR A 128 36.98 3.93 8.18
N GLN A 129 36.23 2.84 8.28
CA GLN A 129 34.89 2.73 7.75
C GLN A 129 33.91 2.55 8.90
N THR A 130 33.05 3.53 9.12
CA THR A 130 31.96 3.45 10.10
C THR A 130 30.72 2.91 9.38
N GLN A 131 30.29 1.70 9.72
CA GLN A 131 29.05 1.10 9.25
C GLN A 131 27.94 1.37 10.27
N VAL A 132 26.95 2.16 9.86
CA VAL A 132 25.74 2.38 10.64
C VAL A 132 24.66 1.43 10.15
N LYS A 133 24.12 0.62 11.07
CA LYS A 133 23.10 -0.39 10.78
C LYS A 133 21.87 -0.15 11.65
N VAL A 134 20.70 -0.22 11.03
CA VAL A 134 19.39 -0.16 11.69
C VAL A 134 18.58 -1.38 11.27
N VAL A 135 17.99 -2.09 12.22
CA VAL A 135 17.12 -3.24 11.98
C VAL A 135 15.76 -2.98 12.58
N LEU A 136 14.73 -3.03 11.72
CA LEU A 136 13.33 -2.90 12.06
C LEU A 136 12.69 -4.29 12.09
N SER A 137 11.89 -4.58 13.11
CA SER A 137 10.95 -5.70 13.09
C SER A 137 9.56 -5.13 12.89
N VAL A 138 8.88 -5.57 11.83
CA VAL A 138 7.58 -5.04 11.42
C VAL A 138 6.58 -6.16 11.29
N ARG A 139 5.33 -5.87 11.64
CA ARG A 139 4.19 -6.76 11.48
C ARG A 139 3.05 -5.99 10.83
N MET A 140 2.45 -6.61 9.82
CA MET A 140 1.19 -6.15 9.24
C MET A 140 0.06 -6.99 9.82
N ILE A 141 -0.96 -6.33 10.34
CA ILE A 141 -2.09 -6.93 11.03
C ILE A 141 -3.36 -6.54 10.27
N ASP A 142 -4.24 -7.50 10.03
CA ASP A 142 -5.59 -7.23 9.55
C ASP A 142 -6.40 -6.55 10.66
N ALA A 143 -6.93 -5.35 10.40
CA ALA A 143 -7.60 -4.50 11.39
C ALA A 143 -9.07 -4.87 11.63
N ASN A 144 -9.60 -5.88 10.93
CA ASN A 144 -10.91 -6.47 11.18
C ASN A 144 -10.86 -7.75 12.03
N SER A 145 -9.81 -8.57 11.87
CA SER A 145 -9.67 -9.90 12.48
C SER A 145 -8.55 -10.03 13.50
N GLY A 146 -7.51 -9.20 13.40
CA GLY A 146 -6.37 -9.18 14.32
C GLY A 146 -5.28 -10.17 13.99
N ASN A 147 -5.44 -10.86 12.87
CA ASN A 147 -4.44 -11.80 12.40
C ASN A 147 -3.23 -11.04 11.86
N ILE A 148 -2.05 -11.55 12.19
CA ILE A 148 -0.80 -11.09 11.60
C ILE A 148 -0.76 -11.67 10.17
N LEU A 149 -0.86 -10.80 9.17
CA LEU A 149 -0.75 -11.20 7.76
C LEU A 149 0.69 -11.51 7.40
N TRP A 150 1.62 -10.75 7.97
CA TRP A 150 3.04 -10.87 7.70
C TRP A 150 3.85 -10.26 8.85
N ALA A 151 5.01 -10.85 9.13
CA ALA A 151 5.99 -10.34 10.08
C ALA A 151 7.40 -10.65 9.59
N GLU A 152 8.25 -9.64 9.48
CA GLU A 152 9.65 -9.81 9.03
C GLU A 152 10.54 -8.76 9.68
N GLN A 153 11.85 -8.96 9.51
CA GLN A 153 12.85 -7.95 9.85
C GLN A 153 13.41 -7.33 8.57
N ALA A 154 13.63 -6.03 8.60
CA ALA A 154 14.25 -5.29 7.51
C ALA A 154 15.41 -4.48 8.07
N ASP A 155 16.57 -4.62 7.45
CA ASP A 155 17.79 -3.91 7.80
C ASP A 155 18.09 -2.77 6.82
N GLY A 156 18.80 -1.75 7.28
CA GLY A 156 19.38 -0.72 6.44
C GLY A 156 20.77 -0.38 6.94
N THR A 157 21.72 -0.33 5.99
CA THR A 157 23.13 -0.08 6.29
C THR A 157 23.65 1.10 5.48
N VAL A 158 24.43 1.95 6.15
CA VAL A 158 25.12 3.09 5.55
C VAL A 158 26.58 3.04 6.00
N SER A 159 27.49 3.09 5.03
CA SER A 159 28.93 3.08 5.31
C SER A 159 29.50 4.46 5.08
N LEU A 160 30.08 5.05 6.13
CA LEU A 160 30.80 6.32 6.07
C LEU A 160 32.30 6.05 6.09
N GLY A 161 33.01 6.53 5.07
CA GLY A 161 34.46 6.38 4.95
C GLY A 161 35.22 7.57 5.54
N SER A 162 36.36 7.30 6.15
CA SER A 162 37.33 8.29 6.57
C SER A 162 38.75 7.82 6.20
N LEU A 163 39.59 8.75 5.76
CA LEU A 163 41.03 8.52 5.56
C LEU A 163 41.77 9.10 6.75
N ASN A 164 42.73 8.34 7.28
CA ASN A 164 43.50 8.72 8.45
C ASN A 164 44.97 9.00 8.08
N ASP A 165 45.61 9.85 8.88
CA ASP A 165 47.06 9.98 8.87
C ASP A 165 47.75 8.82 9.61
N ASN A 166 49.08 8.78 9.56
CA ASN A 166 49.88 7.79 10.30
C ASN A 166 49.75 7.88 11.84
N SER A 167 49.06 8.91 12.36
CA SER A 167 48.75 9.10 13.78
C SER A 167 47.31 8.71 14.13
N GLY A 168 46.55 8.14 13.18
CA GLY A 168 45.15 7.73 13.35
C GLY A 168 44.17 8.90 13.39
N ARG A 169 44.57 10.10 12.96
CA ARG A 169 43.69 11.28 12.88
C ARG A 169 43.01 11.36 11.52
N PRO A 170 41.71 11.69 11.45
CA PRO A 170 41.00 11.79 10.18
C PRO A 170 41.51 12.99 9.37
N ILE A 171 42.06 12.74 8.18
CA ILE A 171 42.42 13.74 7.15
C ILE A 171 41.19 14.09 6.31
N PHE A 172 40.33 13.09 6.07
CA PHE A 172 39.09 13.23 5.35
C PHE A 172 38.03 12.36 6.02
N ALA A 173 36.82 12.87 6.20
CA ALA A 173 35.70 12.11 6.73
C ALA A 173 34.44 12.42 5.90
N GLN A 174 33.80 11.37 5.40
CA GLN A 174 32.58 11.48 4.62
C GLN A 174 31.35 11.48 5.54
N GLY A 175 30.60 12.57 5.53
CA GLY A 175 29.28 12.67 6.17
C GLY A 175 29.31 12.79 7.70
N GLN A 176 28.13 12.99 8.29
CA GLN A 176 27.93 13.00 9.74
C GLN A 176 27.25 11.69 10.19
N SER A 177 27.67 11.16 11.34
CA SER A 177 27.12 9.94 11.94
C SER A 177 25.61 10.03 12.19
N ASN A 178 25.11 11.18 12.64
CA ASN A 178 23.67 11.36 12.90
C ASN A 178 22.81 11.26 11.62
N SER A 179 23.29 11.77 10.49
CA SER A 179 22.58 11.61 9.21
C SER A 179 22.59 10.16 8.71
N ALA A 180 23.61 9.38 9.06
CA ALA A 180 23.71 7.98 8.64
C ALA A 180 22.69 7.07 9.33
N PHE A 181 22.32 7.34 10.59
CA PHE A 181 21.23 6.60 11.24
C PHE A 181 19.89 6.83 10.56
N SER A 182 19.57 8.10 10.25
CA SER A 182 18.35 8.45 9.51
C SER A 182 18.32 7.84 8.11
N GLU A 183 19.44 7.83 7.41
CA GLU A 183 19.54 7.20 6.09
C GLU A 183 19.45 5.67 6.17
N ALA A 184 20.09 5.04 7.15
CA ALA A 184 19.99 3.60 7.41
C ALA A 184 18.55 3.20 7.74
N ALA A 185 17.89 3.94 8.63
CA ALA A 185 16.48 3.78 8.95
C ALA A 185 15.60 3.90 7.69
N ARG A 186 15.85 4.89 6.84
CA ARG A 186 15.13 5.05 5.57
C ARG A 186 15.32 3.86 4.63
N LYS A 187 16.54 3.33 4.49
CA LYS A 187 16.80 2.12 3.69
C LYS A 187 16.02 0.91 4.22
N ALA A 188 15.99 0.72 5.54
CA ALA A 188 15.20 -0.33 6.17
C ALA A 188 13.70 -0.15 5.88
N VAL A 189 13.18 1.08 6.02
CA VAL A 189 11.78 1.41 5.73
C VAL A 189 11.40 1.12 4.27
N ILE A 190 12.25 1.45 3.30
CA ILE A 190 11.97 1.16 1.88
C ILE A 190 11.77 -0.34 1.66
N LYS A 191 12.65 -1.18 2.24
CA LYS A 191 12.49 -2.64 2.19
C LYS A 191 11.16 -3.09 2.82
N VAL A 192 10.74 -2.48 3.92
CA VAL A 192 9.44 -2.77 4.57
C VAL A 192 8.28 -2.40 3.63
N VAL A 193 8.31 -1.22 3.01
CA VAL A 193 7.28 -0.76 2.07
C VAL A 193 7.19 -1.69 0.88
N ASP A 194 8.32 -2.12 0.32
CA ASP A 194 8.36 -3.09 -0.76
C ASP A 194 7.70 -4.42 -0.37
N LYS A 195 7.94 -4.89 0.85
CA LYS A 195 7.27 -6.09 1.40
C LYS A 195 5.78 -5.88 1.62
N ILE A 196 5.37 -4.73 2.13
CA ILE A 196 3.95 -4.37 2.28
C ILE A 196 3.24 -4.45 0.92
N ASN A 197 3.85 -3.90 -0.14
CA ASN A 197 3.32 -3.96 -1.50
C ASN A 197 3.28 -5.38 -2.09
N GLN A 198 4.22 -6.25 -1.72
CA GLN A 198 4.22 -7.65 -2.16
C GLN A 198 3.11 -8.46 -1.49
N VAL A 199 2.89 -8.24 -0.19
CA VAL A 199 1.87 -8.97 0.59
C VAL A 199 0.47 -8.51 0.22
N ASN A 200 0.27 -7.21 -0.02
CA ASN A 200 -1.01 -6.64 -0.40
C ASN A 200 -0.87 -5.73 -1.63
N PRO A 201 -0.75 -6.29 -2.83
CA PRO A 201 -0.68 -5.48 -4.05
C PRO A 201 -1.97 -4.69 -4.22
N LEU A 202 -1.86 -3.48 -4.77
CA LEU A 202 -3.03 -2.71 -5.19
C LEU A 202 -3.78 -3.49 -6.27
N GLU A 203 -5.05 -3.80 -5.99
CA GLU A 203 -5.98 -4.40 -6.93
C GLU A 203 -6.90 -3.33 -7.50
N GLY A 204 -7.19 -3.42 -8.80
CA GLY A 204 -8.18 -2.62 -9.50
C GLY A 204 -9.07 -3.51 -10.36
N PHE A 205 -9.85 -2.90 -11.25
CA PHE A 205 -10.81 -3.54 -12.12
C PHE A 205 -10.62 -3.13 -13.58
N VAL A 206 -10.95 -4.05 -14.48
CA VAL A 206 -11.15 -3.77 -15.90
C VAL A 206 -12.48 -3.05 -16.07
N VAL A 207 -12.42 -1.80 -16.52
CA VAL A 207 -13.61 -0.96 -16.75
C VAL A 207 -14.19 -1.22 -18.13
N GLN A 208 -13.32 -1.35 -19.15
CA GLN A 208 -13.74 -1.52 -20.54
C GLN A 208 -12.68 -2.27 -21.36
N ILE A 209 -13.13 -3.02 -22.37
CA ILE A 209 -12.27 -3.64 -23.38
C ILE A 209 -12.65 -3.10 -24.77
N SER A 210 -11.66 -2.71 -25.56
CA SER A 210 -11.82 -2.27 -26.94
C SER A 210 -10.75 -2.93 -27.82
N GLY A 211 -11.08 -4.08 -28.41
CA GLY A 211 -10.13 -4.88 -29.19
C GLY A 211 -8.99 -5.40 -28.31
N LYS A 212 -7.75 -4.96 -28.58
CA LYS A 212 -6.57 -5.29 -27.75
C LYS A 212 -6.32 -4.31 -26.60
N LYS A 213 -7.04 -3.19 -26.57
CA LYS A 213 -6.91 -2.18 -25.50
C LYS A 213 -7.82 -2.54 -24.34
N VAL A 214 -7.28 -2.49 -23.14
CA VAL A 214 -7.98 -2.72 -21.88
C VAL A 214 -7.85 -1.46 -21.04
N TYR A 215 -8.98 -0.96 -20.56
CA TYR A 215 -9.07 0.20 -19.68
C TYR A 215 -9.22 -0.30 -18.26
N ILE A 216 -8.38 0.21 -17.37
CA ILE A 216 -8.38 -0.14 -15.94
C ILE A 216 -8.58 1.12 -15.10
N ASP A 217 -9.16 0.94 -13.92
CA ASP A 217 -9.43 1.98 -12.92
C ASP A 217 -8.22 2.34 -12.03
N LEU A 218 -7.03 1.97 -12.48
CA LEU A 218 -5.76 2.33 -11.87
C LEU A 218 -5.06 3.35 -12.76
N GLY A 219 -4.71 4.51 -12.20
CA GLY A 219 -4.12 5.63 -12.93
C GLY A 219 -2.88 6.19 -12.23
N ARG A 220 -2.48 7.41 -12.58
CA ARG A 220 -1.33 8.10 -11.99
C ARG A 220 -1.48 8.33 -10.48
N GLU A 221 -2.70 8.47 -10.01
CA GLU A 221 -3.02 8.56 -8.58
C GLU A 221 -2.88 7.23 -7.85
N HIS A 222 -2.80 6.12 -8.59
CA HIS A 222 -2.61 4.76 -8.09
C HIS A 222 -1.16 4.26 -8.29
N GLY A 223 -0.25 5.15 -8.71
CA GLY A 223 1.16 4.80 -8.96
C GLY A 223 1.41 4.09 -10.30
N VAL A 224 0.41 4.03 -11.18
CA VAL A 224 0.55 3.43 -12.51
C VAL A 224 1.44 4.30 -13.39
N GLN A 225 2.33 3.65 -14.13
CA GLN A 225 3.24 4.31 -15.09
C GLN A 225 3.22 3.58 -16.44
N PRO A 226 3.39 4.30 -17.56
CA PRO A 226 3.57 3.67 -18.86
C PRO A 226 4.72 2.64 -18.86
N GLY A 227 4.53 1.53 -19.55
CA GLY A 227 5.49 0.44 -19.63
C GLY A 227 5.36 -0.62 -18.52
N GLN A 228 4.66 -0.34 -17.42
CA GLN A 228 4.37 -1.34 -16.38
C GLN A 228 3.50 -2.47 -16.93
N SER A 229 3.64 -3.67 -16.36
CA SER A 229 2.82 -4.84 -16.70
C SER A 229 1.87 -5.16 -15.54
N TYR A 230 0.63 -5.50 -15.89
CA TYR A 230 -0.40 -5.90 -14.94
C TYR A 230 -1.00 -7.24 -15.36
N ILE A 231 -1.39 -8.05 -14.39
CA ILE A 231 -2.09 -9.31 -14.57
C ILE A 231 -3.58 -9.05 -14.37
N ILE A 232 -4.39 -9.44 -15.34
CA ILE A 232 -5.85 -9.52 -15.25
C ILE A 232 -6.20 -10.92 -14.74
N PHE A 233 -6.99 -11.00 -13.69
CA PHE A 233 -7.41 -12.25 -13.07
C PHE A 233 -8.88 -12.19 -12.64
N ARG A 234 -9.49 -13.37 -12.50
CA ARG A 234 -10.85 -13.52 -11.99
C ARG A 234 -10.84 -14.35 -10.72
N GLU A 235 -11.60 -13.89 -9.73
CA GLU A 235 -11.83 -14.65 -8.50
C GLU A 235 -12.93 -15.70 -8.72
N GLY A 236 -12.64 -16.92 -8.30
CA GLY A 236 -13.55 -18.06 -8.33
C GLY A 236 -14.23 -18.30 -7.00
N LYS A 237 -14.24 -19.56 -6.55
CA LYS A 237 -14.91 -19.93 -5.30
C LYS A 237 -14.15 -19.39 -4.09
N LEU A 238 -14.91 -19.01 -3.07
CA LEU A 238 -14.35 -18.68 -1.76
C LEU A 238 -13.73 -19.93 -1.13
N ILE A 239 -12.50 -19.80 -0.66
CA ILE A 239 -11.79 -20.82 0.09
C ILE A 239 -12.17 -20.61 1.56
N ILE A 240 -12.93 -21.55 2.13
CA ILE A 240 -13.45 -21.44 3.48
C ILE A 240 -12.72 -22.45 4.37
N HIS A 241 -12.22 -22.00 5.52
CA HIS A 241 -11.60 -22.88 6.49
C HIS A 241 -12.64 -23.87 7.04
N PRO A 242 -12.42 -25.20 6.96
CA PRO A 242 -13.45 -26.19 7.25
C PRO A 242 -13.94 -26.19 8.71
N VAL A 243 -13.05 -25.88 9.67
CA VAL A 243 -13.39 -25.83 11.10
C VAL A 243 -13.91 -24.46 11.55
N THR A 244 -13.30 -23.36 11.11
CA THR A 244 -13.63 -22.02 11.60
C THR A 244 -14.72 -21.31 10.79
N GLY A 245 -15.08 -21.83 9.61
CA GLY A 245 -16.07 -21.23 8.70
C GLY A 245 -15.64 -19.89 8.09
N ARG A 246 -14.38 -19.48 8.28
CA ARG A 246 -13.87 -18.19 7.81
C ARG A 246 -13.46 -18.27 6.34
N VAL A 247 -13.73 -17.20 5.61
CA VAL A 247 -13.22 -17.00 4.24
C VAL A 247 -11.72 -16.71 4.33
N LEU A 248 -10.89 -17.61 3.81
CA LEU A 248 -9.43 -17.48 3.72
C LEU A 248 -9.00 -16.71 2.46
N GLY A 249 -9.84 -16.71 1.44
CA GLY A 249 -9.59 -16.04 0.18
C GLY A 249 -10.54 -16.54 -0.90
N ALA A 250 -10.21 -16.26 -2.16
CA ALA A 250 -10.87 -16.82 -3.32
C ALA A 250 -9.82 -17.48 -4.23
N GLU A 251 -10.22 -18.51 -4.96
CA GLU A 251 -9.41 -19.03 -6.07
C GLU A 251 -9.14 -17.88 -7.05
N LYS A 252 -7.89 -17.72 -7.52
CA LYS A 252 -7.53 -16.69 -8.49
C LYS A 252 -7.11 -17.35 -9.80
N PHE A 253 -7.78 -16.98 -10.89
CA PHE A 253 -7.46 -17.46 -12.24
C PHE A 253 -6.85 -16.31 -13.04
N ASP A 254 -5.56 -16.38 -13.33
CA ASP A 254 -4.88 -15.40 -14.18
C ASP A 254 -5.34 -15.61 -15.64
N ILE A 255 -5.94 -14.57 -16.24
CA ILE A 255 -6.56 -14.61 -17.58
C ILE A 255 -5.57 -14.09 -18.63
N ALA A 256 -4.99 -12.91 -18.38
CA ALA A 256 -4.15 -12.22 -19.35
C ALA A 256 -3.15 -11.28 -18.67
N THR A 257 -2.08 -10.93 -19.37
CA THR A 257 -1.17 -9.86 -18.98
C THR A 257 -1.38 -8.66 -19.91
N ILE A 258 -1.50 -7.46 -19.35
CA ILE A 258 -1.52 -6.20 -20.10
C ILE A 258 -0.25 -5.39 -19.83
N LYS A 259 0.22 -4.67 -20.85
CA LYS A 259 1.28 -3.67 -20.72
C LYS A 259 0.68 -2.28 -20.85
N ILE A 260 0.89 -1.43 -19.86
CA ILE A 260 0.34 -0.08 -19.83
C ILE A 260 0.99 0.78 -20.93
N THR A 261 0.16 1.40 -21.76
CA THR A 261 0.58 2.26 -22.89
C THR A 261 0.30 3.74 -22.61
N SER A 262 -0.83 4.05 -21.96
CA SER A 262 -1.20 5.42 -21.58
C SER A 262 -1.75 5.43 -20.15
N VAL A 263 -1.52 6.52 -19.43
CA VAL A 263 -1.97 6.70 -18.04
C VAL A 263 -2.56 8.09 -17.86
N GLU A 264 -3.79 8.13 -17.37
CA GLU A 264 -4.51 9.32 -16.93
C GLU A 264 -4.49 9.41 -15.39
N ASN A 265 -5.29 10.29 -14.79
CA ASN A 265 -5.22 10.51 -13.34
C ASN A 265 -5.76 9.30 -12.57
N ASP A 266 -6.97 8.86 -12.89
CA ASP A 266 -7.73 7.79 -12.25
C ASP A 266 -7.82 6.51 -13.08
N MET A 267 -7.47 6.56 -14.37
CA MET A 267 -7.51 5.41 -15.28
C MET A 267 -6.20 5.20 -16.05
N ALA A 268 -6.01 3.98 -16.56
CA ALA A 268 -4.92 3.66 -17.48
C ALA A 268 -5.39 2.74 -18.62
N ILE A 269 -4.66 2.80 -19.73
CA ILE A 269 -4.91 2.00 -20.93
C ILE A 269 -3.74 1.04 -21.11
N GLY A 270 -4.03 -0.25 -21.05
CA GLY A 270 -3.11 -1.33 -21.33
C GLY A 270 -3.39 -2.00 -22.67
N GLU A 271 -2.35 -2.58 -23.27
CA GLU A 271 -2.47 -3.48 -24.42
C GLU A 271 -2.19 -4.91 -23.97
N VAL A 272 -3.04 -5.85 -24.39
CA VAL A 272 -2.90 -7.27 -24.04
C VAL A 272 -1.67 -7.89 -24.69
N GLN A 273 -0.83 -8.52 -23.88
CA GLN A 273 0.28 -9.35 -24.35
C GLN A 273 -0.26 -10.74 -24.69
N GLY A 274 -0.62 -10.95 -25.96
CA GLY A 274 -1.13 -12.23 -26.46
C GLY A 274 -2.62 -12.16 -26.84
N SER A 275 -3.40 -13.13 -26.35
CA SER A 275 -4.83 -13.21 -26.65
C SER A 275 -5.66 -12.43 -25.63
N ALA A 276 -6.59 -11.60 -26.10
CA ALA A 276 -7.57 -10.91 -25.26
C ALA A 276 -8.83 -11.75 -25.00
N LEU A 277 -8.86 -13.01 -25.48
CA LEU A 277 -10.02 -13.89 -25.33
C LEU A 277 -10.26 -14.20 -23.84
N GLY A 278 -11.49 -13.96 -23.39
CA GLY A 278 -11.94 -14.30 -22.03
C GLY A 278 -11.88 -13.15 -21.01
N ILE A 279 -11.24 -12.02 -21.35
CA ILE A 279 -11.27 -10.81 -20.53
C ILE A 279 -12.69 -10.22 -20.56
N GLN A 280 -13.20 -9.88 -19.39
CA GLN A 280 -14.51 -9.26 -19.21
C GLN A 280 -14.37 -7.98 -18.39
N ALA A 281 -15.31 -7.06 -18.59
CA ALA A 281 -15.46 -5.95 -17.66
C ALA A 281 -15.72 -6.52 -16.25
N SER A 282 -15.22 -5.84 -15.22
CA SER A 282 -15.20 -6.29 -13.83
C SER A 282 -14.19 -7.38 -13.47
N ASP A 283 -13.36 -7.87 -14.41
CA ASP A 283 -12.18 -8.67 -14.05
C ASP A 283 -11.22 -7.83 -13.21
N LYS A 284 -10.55 -8.46 -12.25
CA LYS A 284 -9.60 -7.78 -11.37
C LYS A 284 -8.24 -7.63 -12.03
N VAL A 285 -7.50 -6.62 -11.62
CA VAL A 285 -6.19 -6.28 -12.16
C VAL A 285 -5.22 -6.02 -11.00
N ARG A 286 -4.02 -6.59 -11.08
CA ARG A 286 -2.94 -6.33 -10.11
C ARG A 286 -1.60 -6.16 -10.83
N LYS A 287 -0.67 -5.45 -10.21
CA LYS A 287 0.68 -5.29 -10.76
C LYS A 287 1.38 -6.65 -10.86
N LYS A 288 2.05 -6.91 -11.98
CA LYS A 288 2.85 -8.12 -12.22
C LYS A 288 4.14 -8.11 -11.40
#